data_AF-A0A415LF30-F1
#
_entry.id   AF-A0A415LF30-F1
#
_cell.length_a   1.000
_cell.length_b   1.000
_cell.length_c   1.000
_cell.angle_alpha   90.00
_cell.angle_beta   90.00
_cell.angle_gamma   90.00
#
_symmetry.space_group_name_H-M   'P 1'
#
loop_
_entity.id
_entity.type
_entity.pdbx_description
1 polymer ?
#
loop_
_entity_poly.entity_id
_entity_poly.type
_entity_poly.pdbx_seq_one_letter_code
_entity_poly.pdbx_strand_id
1 'polypeptide(L)'
;MEQIETALKTEENVLTAFELIFGSSWSAWCCWMGVVLSKISNIYNAYLFVGNKCVKHYVNEKSLLQLYYSDKQDLKNECKLFKYDFYEKKFENGWTMVLIKEPFYAIEKKVSYSDSRLLIKKILSELYKDDKNIKKASCRINGIIGSALSHREAMTEEEIYNLLNIKLRRRDIVGFVFHREFEKFVYSKSIEKVCKK
;
A
#
# COMPACT_ATOMS: atom_id res chain seq x y z
N MET A 1 -18.01 -8.27 -17.59
CA MET A 1 -16.73 -8.35 -16.84
C MET A 1 -15.54 -8.03 -17.73
N GLU A 2 -15.40 -8.63 -18.92
CA GLU A 2 -14.25 -8.40 -19.81
C GLU A 2 -14.06 -6.95 -20.27
N GLN A 3 -15.15 -6.24 -20.61
CA GLN A 3 -15.11 -4.80 -20.93
C GLN A 3 -14.69 -3.93 -19.74
N ILE A 4 -15.11 -4.31 -18.52
CA ILE A 4 -14.76 -3.63 -17.27
C ILE A 4 -13.27 -3.83 -16.97
N GLU A 5 -12.76 -5.05 -17.09
CA GLU A 5 -11.35 -5.38 -16.92
C GLU A 5 -10.46 -4.64 -17.93
N THR A 6 -10.94 -4.47 -19.16
CA THR A 6 -10.23 -3.71 -20.19
C THR A 6 -10.18 -2.22 -19.85
N ALA A 7 -11.27 -1.65 -19.36
CA ALA A 7 -11.32 -0.26 -18.91
C ALA A 7 -10.46 -0.02 -17.65
N LEU A 8 -10.36 -0.99 -16.73
CA LEU A 8 -9.55 -0.89 -15.52
C LEU A 8 -8.03 -1.02 -15.76
N LYS A 9 -7.59 -1.27 -17.01
CA LYS A 9 -6.16 -1.33 -17.38
C LYS A 9 -5.53 0.04 -17.62
N THR A 10 -6.32 1.08 -17.88
CA THR A 10 -5.81 2.44 -18.15
C THR A 10 -6.32 3.42 -17.10
N GLU A 11 -5.45 4.29 -16.58
CA GLU A 11 -5.78 5.24 -15.50
C GLU A 11 -6.99 6.13 -15.84
N GLU A 12 -7.09 6.60 -17.10
CA GLU A 12 -8.18 7.47 -17.56
C GLU A 12 -9.57 6.82 -17.51
N ASN A 13 -9.65 5.50 -17.42
CA ASN A 13 -10.91 4.77 -17.56
C ASN A 13 -11.40 4.11 -16.26
N VAL A 14 -10.66 4.22 -15.14
CA VAL A 14 -11.04 3.54 -13.88
C VAL A 14 -12.37 4.07 -13.35
N LEU A 15 -12.52 5.40 -13.22
CA LEU A 15 -13.77 5.99 -12.75
C LEU A 15 -14.92 5.71 -13.73
N THR A 16 -14.67 5.84 -15.03
CA THR A 16 -15.65 5.51 -16.07
C THR A 16 -16.11 4.05 -16.00
N ALA A 17 -15.20 3.10 -15.74
CA ALA A 17 -15.55 1.70 -15.55
C ALA A 17 -16.46 1.48 -14.35
N PHE A 18 -16.17 2.14 -13.23
CA PHE A 18 -17.05 2.08 -12.05
C PHE A 18 -18.39 2.79 -12.28
N GLU A 19 -18.41 3.89 -13.04
CA GLU A 19 -19.65 4.55 -13.47
C GLU A 19 -20.49 3.68 -14.41
N LEU A 20 -19.88 2.87 -15.28
CA LEU A 20 -20.60 1.90 -16.09
C LEU A 20 -21.27 0.80 -15.24
N ILE A 21 -20.67 0.44 -14.10
CA ILE A 21 -21.20 -0.59 -13.20
C ILE A 21 -22.31 -0.03 -12.30
N PHE A 22 -22.06 1.12 -11.69
CA PHE A 22 -22.93 1.68 -10.66
C PHE A 22 -23.87 2.78 -11.16
N GLY A 23 -23.64 3.29 -12.37
CA GLY A 23 -24.24 4.53 -12.85
C GLY A 23 -23.87 5.72 -11.98
N SER A 24 -24.72 6.74 -12.03
CA SER A 24 -24.62 7.95 -11.20
C SER A 24 -25.21 7.76 -9.79
N SER A 25 -25.63 6.54 -9.43
CA SER A 25 -26.35 6.28 -8.17
C SER A 25 -25.41 6.19 -6.98
N TRP A 26 -25.39 7.21 -6.12
CA TRP A 26 -24.59 7.22 -4.89
C TRP A 26 -24.84 5.98 -4.01
N SER A 27 -26.10 5.53 -3.90
CA SER A 27 -26.44 4.35 -3.10
C SER A 27 -25.85 3.07 -3.68
N ALA A 28 -25.80 2.95 -5.02
CA ALA A 28 -25.17 1.80 -5.67
C ALA A 28 -23.67 1.73 -5.36
N TRP A 29 -22.96 2.87 -5.48
CA TRP A 29 -21.55 2.96 -5.09
C TRP A 29 -21.34 2.58 -3.62
N CYS A 30 -22.20 3.04 -2.71
CA CYS A 30 -22.02 2.77 -1.28
C CYS A 30 -22.37 1.32 -0.87
N CYS A 31 -23.36 0.70 -1.50
CA CYS A 31 -23.82 -0.64 -1.13
C CYS A 31 -23.00 -1.74 -1.79
N TRP A 32 -22.61 -1.57 -3.05
CA TRP A 32 -22.05 -2.65 -3.86
C TRP A 32 -20.54 -2.57 -4.09
N MET A 33 -19.87 -1.48 -3.67
CA MET A 33 -18.42 -1.33 -3.90
C MET A 33 -17.61 -2.52 -3.40
N GLY A 34 -17.79 -2.95 -2.15
CA GLY A 34 -17.04 -4.10 -1.61
C GLY A 34 -17.22 -5.39 -2.43
N VAL A 35 -18.43 -5.64 -2.93
CA VAL A 35 -18.71 -6.80 -3.79
C VAL A 35 -17.98 -6.68 -5.11
N VAL A 36 -18.03 -5.52 -5.77
CA VAL A 36 -17.34 -5.30 -7.05
C VAL A 36 -15.83 -5.39 -6.89
N LEU A 37 -15.27 -4.77 -5.84
CA LEU A 37 -13.84 -4.85 -5.53
C LEU A 37 -13.35 -6.28 -5.34
N SER A 38 -14.19 -7.19 -4.85
CA SER A 38 -13.86 -8.61 -4.69
C SER A 38 -13.85 -9.42 -6.00
N LYS A 39 -14.46 -8.89 -7.07
CA LYS A 39 -14.67 -9.58 -8.34
C LYS A 39 -13.75 -9.13 -9.47
N ILE A 40 -13.14 -7.95 -9.34
CA ILE A 40 -12.18 -7.43 -10.31
C ILE A 40 -10.78 -7.97 -10.04
N SER A 41 -9.97 -8.08 -11.10
CA SER A 41 -8.62 -8.66 -11.03
C SER A 41 -7.63 -7.77 -10.28
N ASN A 42 -7.68 -6.46 -10.53
CA ASN A 42 -6.85 -5.47 -9.87
C ASN A 42 -7.34 -5.25 -8.43
N ILE A 43 -6.40 -5.21 -7.48
CA ILE A 43 -6.73 -4.94 -6.07
C ILE A 43 -6.89 -3.43 -5.89
N TYR A 44 -8.09 -3.02 -5.49
CA TYR A 44 -8.38 -1.64 -5.10
C TYR A 44 -8.89 -1.58 -3.66
N ASN A 45 -8.58 -0.48 -2.99
CA ASN A 45 -9.18 -0.08 -1.72
C ASN A 45 -10.01 1.18 -1.94
N ALA A 46 -11.23 1.22 -1.40
CA ALA A 46 -12.11 2.38 -1.54
C ALA A 46 -12.41 3.02 -0.19
N TYR A 47 -12.26 4.33 -0.11
CA TYR A 47 -12.48 5.12 1.09
C TYR A 47 -13.60 6.12 0.82
N LEU A 48 -14.66 6.05 1.60
CA LEU A 48 -15.79 6.96 1.55
C LEU A 48 -15.62 8.04 2.61
N PHE A 49 -15.75 9.29 2.19
CA PHE A 49 -15.57 10.47 3.02
C PHE A 49 -16.80 11.38 2.97
N VAL A 50 -17.05 12.05 4.10
CA VAL A 50 -17.92 13.22 4.19
C VAL A 50 -17.06 14.41 4.57
N GLY A 51 -16.92 15.40 3.69
CA GLY A 51 -15.88 16.41 3.81
C GLY A 51 -14.50 15.75 3.81
N ASN A 52 -13.77 15.82 4.93
CA ASN A 52 -12.48 15.16 5.12
C ASN A 52 -12.54 13.91 6.01
N LYS A 53 -13.66 13.62 6.67
CA LYS A 53 -13.75 12.51 7.62
C LYS A 53 -14.08 11.20 6.90
N CYS A 54 -13.27 10.17 7.11
CA CYS A 54 -13.55 8.83 6.61
C CYS A 54 -14.72 8.22 7.37
N VAL A 55 -15.74 7.77 6.64
CA VAL A 55 -16.94 7.16 7.22
C VAL A 55 -17.06 5.68 6.90
N LYS A 56 -16.43 5.22 5.81
CA LYS A 56 -16.41 3.80 5.45
C LYS A 56 -15.17 3.47 4.62
N HIS A 57 -14.57 2.32 4.90
CA HIS A 57 -13.47 1.75 4.14
C HIS A 57 -13.91 0.39 3.58
N TYR A 58 -13.82 0.23 2.26
CA TYR A 58 -14.06 -1.03 1.57
C TYR A 58 -12.71 -1.64 1.22
N VAL A 59 -12.44 -2.78 1.85
CA VAL A 59 -11.17 -3.50 1.75
C VAL A 59 -11.42 -4.78 0.96
N ASN A 60 -10.57 -5.06 -0.02
CA ASN A 60 -10.50 -6.39 -0.62
C ASN A 60 -9.77 -7.32 0.37
N GLU A 61 -10.32 -8.51 0.65
CA GLU A 61 -9.71 -9.47 1.59
C GLU A 61 -8.26 -9.85 1.23
N LYS A 62 -7.91 -9.78 -0.06
CA LYS A 62 -6.56 -10.04 -0.58
C LYS A 62 -5.62 -8.85 -0.44
N SER A 63 -6.12 -7.66 -0.08
CA SER A 63 -5.33 -6.44 0.00
C SER A 63 -4.25 -6.53 1.08
N LEU A 64 -3.02 -6.19 0.69
CA LEU A 64 -1.91 -6.00 1.61
C LEU A 64 -1.91 -4.59 2.20
N LEU A 65 -2.54 -3.62 1.52
CA LEU A 65 -2.74 -2.24 1.93
C LEU A 65 -3.92 -2.10 2.91
N GLN A 66 -3.77 -2.65 4.11
CA GLN A 66 -4.73 -2.47 5.21
C GLN A 66 -4.45 -1.19 6.00
N LEU A 67 -4.41 -0.05 5.32
CA LEU A 67 -4.22 1.24 5.97
C LEU A 67 -5.58 1.84 6.29
N TYR A 68 -5.75 2.34 7.51
CA TYR A 68 -6.94 3.13 7.86
C TYR A 68 -6.54 4.59 7.93
N TYR A 69 -7.19 5.42 7.12
CA TYR A 69 -7.04 6.87 7.18
C TYR A 69 -8.34 7.47 7.65
N SER A 70 -8.27 8.25 8.72
CA SER A 70 -9.39 9.03 9.24
C SER A 70 -9.62 10.31 8.44
N ASP A 71 -8.57 10.84 7.81
CA ASP A 71 -8.59 12.11 7.07
C ASP A 71 -8.26 11.93 5.58
N LYS A 72 -9.07 12.57 4.72
CA LYS A 72 -8.95 12.49 3.25
C LYS A 72 -7.67 13.12 2.72
N GLN A 73 -7.27 14.27 3.28
CA GLN A 73 -6.10 14.99 2.80
C GLN A 73 -4.83 14.24 3.18
N ASP A 74 -4.78 13.64 4.38
CA ASP A 74 -3.68 12.78 4.77
C ASP A 74 -3.52 11.57 3.86
N LEU A 75 -4.64 10.92 3.51
CA LEU A 75 -4.65 9.82 2.55
C LEU A 75 -4.06 10.26 1.19
N LYS A 76 -4.57 11.36 0.63
CA LYS A 76 -4.10 11.88 -0.67
C LYS A 76 -2.63 12.28 -0.64
N ASN A 77 -2.18 12.89 0.45
CA ASN A 77 -0.79 13.25 0.64
C ASN A 77 0.11 12.01 0.69
N GLU A 78 -0.34 10.93 1.32
CA GLU A 78 0.40 9.66 1.35
C GLU A 78 0.44 8.98 -0.02
N CYS A 79 -0.68 8.93 -0.74
CA CYS A 79 -0.71 8.42 -2.11
C CYS A 79 0.25 9.21 -3.02
N LYS A 80 0.26 10.54 -2.93
CA LYS A 80 1.19 11.38 -3.70
C LYS A 80 2.65 11.14 -3.31
N LEU A 81 2.94 11.02 -2.02
CA LEU A 81 4.29 10.79 -1.50
C LEU A 81 4.88 9.49 -2.07
N PHE A 82 4.09 8.41 -2.07
CA PHE A 82 4.54 7.10 -2.55
C PHE A 82 4.15 6.79 -3.99
N LYS A 83 3.59 7.77 -4.72
CA LYS A 83 3.16 7.65 -6.12
C LYS A 83 2.19 6.49 -6.36
N TYR A 84 1.18 6.35 -5.50
CA TYR A 84 0.11 5.39 -5.72
C TYR A 84 -0.89 5.92 -6.74
N ASP A 85 -1.45 5.02 -7.57
CA ASP A 85 -2.54 5.37 -8.47
C ASP A 85 -3.82 5.50 -7.64
N PHE A 86 -4.37 6.71 -7.56
CA PHE A 86 -5.62 6.96 -6.84
C PHE A 86 -6.57 7.86 -7.62
N TYR A 87 -7.86 7.62 -7.43
CA TYR A 87 -8.95 8.22 -8.19
C TYR A 87 -9.99 8.78 -7.23
N GLU A 88 -10.55 9.95 -7.57
CA GLU A 88 -11.50 10.65 -6.71
C GLU A 88 -12.84 10.82 -7.44
N LYS A 89 -13.91 10.22 -6.90
CA LYS A 89 -15.29 10.47 -7.34
C LYS A 89 -15.99 11.37 -6.33
N LYS A 90 -16.44 12.54 -6.79
CA LYS A 90 -17.27 13.46 -6.00
C LYS A 90 -18.75 13.21 -6.28
N PHE A 91 -19.56 13.29 -5.23
CA PHE A 91 -21.02 13.21 -5.31
C PHE A 91 -21.63 14.55 -4.87
N GLU A 92 -22.84 14.85 -5.34
CA GLU A 92 -23.51 16.16 -5.18
C GLU A 92 -23.77 16.56 -3.71
N ASN A 93 -23.81 15.60 -2.80
CA ASN A 93 -24.09 15.78 -1.38
C ASN A 93 -22.83 16.04 -0.52
N GLY A 94 -21.69 16.38 -1.14
CA GLY A 94 -20.43 16.62 -0.43
C GLY A 94 -19.69 15.33 -0.01
N TRP A 95 -20.17 14.18 -0.48
CA TRP A 95 -19.49 12.90 -0.29
C TRP A 95 -18.41 12.72 -1.36
N THR A 96 -17.34 12.05 -0.97
CA THR A 96 -16.23 11.74 -1.88
C THR A 96 -15.81 10.30 -1.67
N MET A 97 -15.66 9.55 -2.76
CA MET A 97 -15.01 8.25 -2.72
C MET A 97 -13.62 8.36 -3.33
N VAL A 98 -12.61 7.89 -2.60
CA VAL A 98 -11.23 7.78 -3.07
C VAL A 98 -10.94 6.31 -3.28
N LEU A 99 -10.63 5.94 -4.52
CA LEU A 99 -10.17 4.60 -4.90
C LEU A 99 -8.66 4.62 -4.98
N ILE A 100 -8.00 3.62 -4.42
CA ILE A 100 -6.55 3.45 -4.49
C ILE A 100 -6.28 2.08 -5.10
N LYS A 101 -5.54 2.05 -6.20
CA LYS A 101 -5.02 0.81 -6.75
C LYS A 101 -3.84 0.38 -5.88
N GLU A 102 -3.88 -0.84 -5.36
CA GLU A 102 -2.76 -1.37 -4.59
C GLU A 102 -1.55 -1.52 -5.51
N PRO A 103 -0.39 -0.92 -5.16
CA PRO A 103 0.82 -1.08 -5.95
C PRO A 103 1.34 -2.52 -5.87
N PHE A 104 1.97 -2.98 -6.95
CA PHE A 104 2.69 -4.24 -6.98
C PHE A 104 4.18 -3.97 -7.19
N TYR A 105 5.01 -4.46 -6.27
CA TYR A 105 6.46 -4.33 -6.32
C TYR A 105 7.08 -5.69 -6.67
N ALA A 106 7.64 -5.77 -7.87
CA ALA A 106 8.39 -6.95 -8.33
C ALA A 106 9.87 -6.83 -7.97
N ILE A 107 10.53 -7.98 -7.79
CA ILE A 107 11.98 -8.03 -7.58
C ILE A 107 12.67 -7.75 -8.91
N GLU A 108 13.48 -6.69 -8.95
CA GLU A 108 14.32 -6.43 -10.12
C GLU A 108 15.58 -7.31 -10.11
N LYS A 109 15.97 -7.84 -11.28
CA LYS A 109 17.12 -8.76 -11.45
C LYS A 109 18.48 -8.24 -10.94
N LYS A 110 18.59 -6.96 -10.57
CA LYS A 110 19.86 -6.30 -10.20
C LYS A 110 20.07 -6.17 -8.69
N VAL A 111 19.12 -6.58 -7.85
CA VAL A 111 19.25 -6.42 -6.41
C VAL A 111 20.07 -7.59 -5.84
N SER A 112 21.26 -7.30 -5.31
CA SER A 112 22.12 -8.32 -4.69
C SER A 112 21.82 -8.47 -3.20
N TYR A 113 21.96 -9.69 -2.69
CA TYR A 113 21.78 -9.99 -1.26
C TYR A 113 22.86 -9.32 -0.40
N SER A 114 22.49 -8.86 0.79
CA SER A 114 23.40 -8.44 1.85
C SER A 114 22.74 -8.64 3.21
N ASP A 115 23.51 -8.74 4.30
CA ASP A 115 22.90 -8.88 5.63
C ASP A 115 22.00 -7.67 5.95
N SER A 116 20.69 -7.91 6.11
CA SER A 116 19.72 -6.85 6.33
C SER A 116 19.93 -6.12 7.67
N ARG A 117 20.57 -6.75 8.66
CA ARG A 117 20.93 -6.12 9.95
C ARG A 117 22.03 -5.08 9.75
N LEU A 118 22.98 -5.35 8.86
CA LEU A 118 24.01 -4.37 8.49
C LEU A 118 23.41 -3.24 7.66
N LEU A 119 22.52 -3.56 6.71
CA LEU A 119 21.84 -2.56 5.89
C LEU A 119 21.00 -1.60 6.74
N ILE A 120 20.15 -2.08 7.64
CA ILE A 120 19.35 -1.18 8.49
C ILE A 120 20.23 -0.31 9.38
N LYS A 121 21.33 -0.84 9.93
CA LYS A 121 22.27 -0.04 10.73
C LYS A 121 22.91 1.07 9.89
N LYS A 122 23.37 0.74 8.68
CA LYS A 122 23.93 1.70 7.72
C LYS A 122 22.93 2.81 7.40
N ILE A 123 21.72 2.45 6.95
CA ILE A 123 20.66 3.40 6.59
C ILE A 123 20.36 4.34 7.76
N LEU A 124 20.14 3.78 8.96
CA LEU A 124 19.77 4.59 10.11
C LEU A 124 20.92 5.50 10.59
N SER A 125 22.18 5.07 10.47
CA SER A 125 23.33 5.92 10.77
C SER A 125 23.55 7.05 9.77
N GLU A 126 23.15 6.87 8.51
CA GLU A 126 23.18 7.93 7.49
C GLU A 126 22.05 8.96 7.73
N LEU A 127 20.91 8.52 8.27
CA LEU A 127 19.73 9.37 8.51
C LEU A 127 19.74 10.12 9.84
N TYR A 128 20.32 9.52 10.89
CA TYR A 128 20.25 10.05 12.26
C TYR A 128 21.63 10.17 12.87
N LYS A 129 21.87 11.27 13.59
CA LYS A 129 23.17 11.55 14.23
C LYS A 129 23.27 10.98 15.64
N ASP A 130 22.15 10.69 16.30
CA ASP A 130 22.10 10.22 17.68
C ASP A 130 21.54 8.80 17.82
N ASP A 131 22.10 8.06 18.77
CA ASP A 131 21.73 6.67 19.05
C ASP A 131 20.27 6.50 19.49
N LYS A 132 19.68 7.53 20.11
CA LYS A 132 18.29 7.47 20.60
C LYS A 132 17.32 7.38 19.42
N ASN A 133 17.49 8.22 18.42
CA ASN A 133 16.66 8.20 17.21
C ASN A 133 16.92 6.95 16.35
N ILE A 134 18.18 6.49 16.25
CA ILE A 134 18.51 5.22 15.57
C ILE A 134 17.77 4.05 16.23
N LYS A 135 17.84 3.90 17.56
CA LYS A 135 17.15 2.82 18.29
C LYS A 135 15.64 2.90 18.11
N LYS A 136 15.05 4.10 18.21
CA LYS A 136 13.61 4.32 18.03
C LYS A 136 13.15 3.91 16.63
N ALA A 137 13.84 4.37 15.59
CA ALA A 137 13.52 4.03 14.20
C ALA A 137 13.71 2.53 13.92
N SER A 138 14.80 1.94 14.42
CA SER A 138 15.07 0.49 14.29
C SER A 138 13.97 -0.35 14.93
N CYS A 139 13.57 -0.02 16.16
CA CYS A 139 12.48 -0.71 16.85
C CYS A 139 11.17 -0.62 16.07
N ARG A 140 10.83 0.56 15.54
CA ARG A 140 9.63 0.78 14.74
C ARG A 140 9.62 -0.06 13.46
N ILE A 141 10.69 -0.02 12.68
CA ILE A 141 10.84 -0.78 11.43
C ILE A 141 10.74 -2.28 11.70
N ASN A 142 11.46 -2.77 12.71
CA ASN A 142 11.40 -4.18 13.10
C ASN A 142 10.01 -4.59 13.60
N GLY A 143 9.30 -3.71 14.31
CA GLY A 143 7.90 -3.94 14.71
C GLY A 143 6.95 -4.08 13.52
N ILE A 144 7.11 -3.23 12.49
CA ILE A 144 6.32 -3.31 11.25
C ILE A 144 6.59 -4.64 10.52
N ILE A 145 7.87 -5.01 10.38
CA ILE A 145 8.29 -6.27 9.73
C ILE A 145 7.77 -7.47 10.52
N GLY A 146 7.96 -7.47 11.84
CA GLY A 146 7.51 -8.53 12.73
C GLY A 146 6.00 -8.72 12.64
N SER A 147 5.23 -7.63 12.68
CA SER A 147 3.78 -7.67 12.50
C SER A 147 3.38 -8.21 11.12
N ALA A 148 4.00 -7.73 10.03
CA ALA A 148 3.68 -8.14 8.67
C ALA A 148 3.94 -9.65 8.42
N LEU A 149 5.00 -10.19 9.01
CA LEU A 149 5.45 -11.57 8.81
C LEU A 149 4.95 -12.54 9.88
N SER A 150 4.37 -12.04 10.98
CA SER A 150 3.72 -12.87 11.99
C SER A 150 2.51 -13.57 11.36
N HIS A 151 2.39 -14.89 11.56
CA HIS A 151 1.27 -15.72 11.06
C HIS A 151 1.28 -16.06 9.56
N ARG A 152 2.40 -15.85 8.84
CA ARG A 152 2.52 -16.20 7.41
C ARG A 152 3.63 -17.23 7.18
N GLU A 153 3.30 -18.51 7.30
CA GLU A 153 4.27 -19.61 7.21
C GLU A 153 4.63 -20.00 5.77
N ALA A 154 3.75 -19.77 4.79
CA ALA A 154 3.90 -20.30 3.43
C ALA A 154 3.99 -19.23 2.31
N MET A 155 4.66 -18.10 2.55
CA MET A 155 4.93 -17.11 1.49
C MET A 155 6.23 -17.40 0.73
N THR A 156 6.22 -17.11 -0.56
CA THR A 156 7.38 -17.03 -1.46
C THR A 156 8.20 -15.76 -1.23
N GLU A 157 9.41 -15.72 -1.78
CA GLU A 157 10.29 -14.54 -1.72
C GLU A 157 9.62 -13.29 -2.32
N GLU A 158 8.99 -13.42 -3.48
CA GLU A 158 8.34 -12.31 -4.20
C GLU A 158 7.13 -11.77 -3.43
N GLU A 159 6.31 -12.65 -2.85
CA GLU A 159 5.18 -12.23 -2.02
C GLU A 159 5.65 -11.50 -0.75
N ILE A 160 6.75 -11.94 -0.13
CA ILE A 160 7.32 -11.27 1.04
C ILE A 160 7.89 -9.91 0.62
N TYR A 161 8.61 -9.85 -0.50
CA TYR A 161 9.16 -8.62 -1.04
C TYR A 161 8.05 -7.58 -1.28
N ASN A 162 6.99 -7.96 -1.99
CA ASN A 162 5.85 -7.09 -2.27
C ASN A 162 5.15 -6.64 -0.97
N LEU A 163 4.89 -7.58 -0.04
CA LEU A 163 4.29 -7.28 1.26
C LEU A 163 5.11 -6.26 2.06
N LEU A 164 6.42 -6.47 2.18
CA LEU A 164 7.29 -5.58 2.94
C LEU A 164 7.38 -4.20 2.30
N ASN A 165 7.46 -4.13 0.97
CA ASN A 165 7.40 -2.87 0.24
C ASN A 165 6.12 -2.07 0.57
N ILE A 166 4.96 -2.71 0.52
CA ILE A 166 3.68 -2.07 0.87
C ILE A 166 3.63 -1.67 2.35
N LYS A 167 4.07 -2.53 3.27
CA LYS A 167 3.95 -2.28 4.72
C LYS A 167 4.94 -1.24 5.23
N LEU A 168 6.11 -1.09 4.62
CA LEU A 168 7.17 -0.17 5.05
C LEU A 168 7.04 1.23 4.44
N ARG A 169 6.34 1.41 3.32
CA ARG A 169 6.06 2.73 2.73
C ARG A 169 5.07 3.52 3.59
N ARG A 170 5.60 4.13 4.65
CA ARG A 170 4.86 4.93 5.63
C ARG A 170 5.53 6.28 5.86
N ARG A 171 4.72 7.32 6.09
CA ARG A 171 5.21 8.68 6.31
C ARG A 171 6.11 8.81 7.55
N ASP A 172 5.85 8.06 8.62
CA ASP A 172 6.61 8.13 9.88
C ASP A 172 8.05 7.60 9.78
N ILE A 173 8.36 6.82 8.73
CA ILE A 173 9.70 6.29 8.43
C ILE A 173 10.16 6.68 7.01
N VAL A 174 9.66 7.79 6.48
CA VAL A 174 9.87 8.21 5.10
C VAL A 174 11.35 8.31 4.69
N GLY A 175 12.23 8.77 5.58
CA GLY A 175 13.68 8.83 5.31
C GLY A 175 14.31 7.47 5.07
N PHE A 176 13.83 6.43 5.77
CA PHE A 176 14.27 5.06 5.55
C PHE A 176 13.79 4.52 4.20
N VAL A 177 12.55 4.82 3.83
CA VAL A 177 11.92 4.36 2.59
C VAL A 177 12.57 4.96 1.34
N PHE A 178 12.97 6.23 1.38
CA PHE A 178 13.65 6.89 0.25
C PHE A 178 15.17 6.72 0.24
N HIS A 179 15.73 5.96 1.18
CA HIS A 179 17.16 5.68 1.17
C HIS A 179 17.53 4.78 -0.02
N ARG A 180 18.67 5.05 -0.67
CA ARG A 180 19.16 4.28 -1.83
C ARG A 180 19.31 2.76 -1.60
N GLU A 181 19.51 2.36 -0.35
CA GLU A 181 19.65 0.95 0.07
C GLU A 181 18.32 0.31 0.49
N PHE A 182 17.19 1.02 0.42
CA PHE A 182 15.90 0.53 0.89
C PHE A 182 15.45 -0.73 0.14
N GLU A 183 15.43 -0.70 -1.20
CA GLU A 183 15.01 -1.87 -2.00
C GLU A 183 15.92 -3.08 -1.72
N LYS A 184 17.23 -2.83 -1.57
CA LYS A 184 18.20 -3.87 -1.20
C LYS A 184 17.92 -4.47 0.18
N PHE A 185 17.52 -3.64 1.15
CA PHE A 185 17.11 -4.09 2.46
C PHE A 185 15.85 -4.97 2.39
N VAL A 186 14.83 -4.54 1.64
CA VAL A 186 13.57 -5.29 1.50
C VAL A 186 13.83 -6.65 0.84
N TYR A 187 14.62 -6.69 -0.24
CA TYR A 187 15.05 -7.92 -0.91
C TYR A 187 15.83 -8.85 0.03
N SER A 188 16.78 -8.31 0.78
CA SER A 188 17.55 -9.13 1.73
C SER A 188 16.65 -9.72 2.83
N LYS A 189 15.63 -8.97 3.28
CA LYS A 189 14.65 -9.44 4.24
C LYS A 189 13.72 -10.52 3.69
N SER A 190 13.33 -10.46 2.42
CA SER A 190 12.52 -11.51 1.81
C SER A 190 13.27 -12.83 1.75
N ILE A 191 14.54 -12.82 1.33
CA ILE A 191 15.40 -14.01 1.32
C ILE A 191 15.57 -14.58 2.73
N GLU A 192 15.95 -13.75 3.71
CA GLU A 192 16.19 -14.20 5.09
C GLU A 192 14.98 -14.90 5.71
N LYS A 193 13.76 -14.49 5.36
CA LYS A 193 12.54 -15.11 5.89
C LYS A 193 12.26 -16.47 5.24
N VAL A 194 12.57 -16.62 3.95
CA VAL A 194 12.45 -17.91 3.24
C VAL A 194 13.50 -18.90 3.76
N CYS A 195 14.77 -18.49 3.90
CA CYS A 195 15.86 -19.36 4.37
C CYS A 195 15.79 -19.75 5.85
N LYS A 196 14.90 -19.13 6.64
CA LYS A 196 14.65 -19.49 8.05
C LYS A 196 13.51 -20.49 8.24
N LYS A 197 12.87 -20.91 7.16
CA LYS A 197 11.97 -22.08 7.16
C LYS A 197 12.82 -23.35 7.07
#